data_AF-A0A383DW36-F1
#
_entry.id   AF-A0A383DW36-F1
#
_cell.length_a   1.000
_cell.length_b   1.000
_cell.length_c   1.000
_cell.angle_alpha   90.00
_cell.angle_beta   90.00
_cell.angle_gamma   90.00
#
_symmetry.space_group_name_H-M   'P 1'
#
loop_
_entity.id
_entity.type
_entity.pdbx_description
1 polymer ?
#
loop_
_entity_poly.entity_id
_entity_poly.type
_entity_poly.pdbx_seq_one_letter_code
_entity_poly.pdbx_strand_id
1 'polypeptide(L)' 'MKKKEEVKVEYYDNGNKKSEIHYKDGEKEGVETYWNEDGNKDMESHYKDGKLDG' A
#
# COMPACT_ATOMS: atom_id res chain seq x y z
N MET A 1 15.92 16.82 8.55
CA MET A 1 15.61 16.17 7.25
C MET A 1 14.09 16.00 7.19
N LYS A 2 13.42 16.42 6.12
CA LYS A 2 11.97 16.17 5.96
C LYS A 2 11.80 14.71 5.54
N LYS A 3 11.10 13.91 6.33
CA LYS A 3 10.71 12.55 5.92
C LYS A 3 9.72 12.68 4.77
N LYS A 4 9.95 11.95 3.68
CA LYS A 4 9.04 11.92 2.53
C LYS A 4 8.13 10.71 2.67
N GLU A 5 6.89 10.95 3.09
CA GLU A 5 5.85 9.93 3.08
C GLU A 5 5.14 9.98 1.73
N GLU A 6 4.97 8.83 1.10
CA GLU A 6 4.32 8.69 -0.20
C GLU A 6 3.35 7.51 -0.15
N VAL A 7 2.15 7.71 -0.69
CA VAL A 7 1.16 6.63 -0.82
C VAL A 7 0.94 6.40 -2.30
N LYS A 8 1.25 5.19 -2.75
CA LYS A 8 1.00 4.77 -4.13
C LYS A 8 -0.33 4.03 -4.16
N VAL A 9 -1.28 4.53 -4.95
CA VAL A 9 -2.58 3.89 -5.16
C VAL A 9 -2.71 3.52 -6.63
N GLU A 10 -3.06 2.27 -6.89
CA GLU A 10 -3.44 1.80 -8.22
C GLU A 10 -4.92 1.44 -8.22
N TYR A 11 -5.57 1.61 -9.36
CA TYR A 11 -6.98 1.37 -9.55
C TYR A 11 -7.19 0.38 -10.70
N TYR A 12 -8.27 -0.38 -10.64
CA TYR A 12 -8.78 -1.13 -11.77
C TYR A 12 -9.49 -0.19 -12.75
N ASP A 13 -9.73 -0.68 -13.97
CA ASP A 13 -10.44 0.10 -15.01
C ASP A 13 -11.87 0.49 -14.59
N ASN A 14 -12.47 -0.26 -13.67
CA ASN A 14 -13.77 0.04 -13.07
C ASN A 14 -13.74 1.17 -12.02
N GLY A 15 -12.55 1.70 -11.69
CA GLY A 15 -12.34 2.76 -10.71
C GLY A 15 -12.20 2.28 -9.27
N ASN A 16 -12.33 0.98 -8.99
CA ASN A 16 -12.08 0.42 -7.67
C ASN A 16 -10.58 0.39 -7.38
N LYS A 17 -10.22 0.53 -6.10
CA LYS A 17 -8.82 0.39 -5.69
C LYS A 17 -8.33 -1.01 -6.00
N LYS A 18 -7.11 -1.11 -6.49
CA LYS A 18 -6.38 -2.35 -6.78
C LYS A 18 -5.30 -2.59 -5.75
N SER A 19 -4.52 -1.56 -5.44
CA SER A 19 -3.45 -1.62 -4.44
C SER A 19 -3.26 -0.25 -3.80
N GLU A 20 -2.82 -0.26 -2.53
CA GLU A 20 -2.45 0.92 -1.76
C GLU A 20 -1.23 0.55 -0.94
N ILE A 21 -0.11 1.23 -1.21
CA ILE A 21 1.18 0.92 -0.61
C ILE A 21 1.73 2.21 -0.01
N HIS A 22 2.07 2.15 1.27
CA HIS A 22 2.67 3.25 2.00
C HIS A 22 4.20 3.14 1.94
N TYR A 23 4.84 4.26 1.63
CA TYR A 23 6.29 4.41 1.56
C TYR A 23 6.75 5.56 2.45
N LYS A 24 7.95 5.41 3.00
CA LYS A 24 8.64 6.42 3.77
C LYS A 24 10.11 6.44 3.36
N ASP A 25 10.56 7.60 2.92
CA ASP A 25 11.91 7.83 2.42
C ASP A 25 12.33 6.85 1.29
N GLY A 26 11.34 6.37 0.52
CA GLY A 26 11.51 5.46 -0.62
C GLY A 26 11.39 3.98 -0.29
N GLU A 27 11.25 3.61 0.98
CA GLU A 27 11.07 2.23 1.45
C GLU A 27 9.63 1.97 1.88
N LYS A 28 9.14 0.72 1.75
CA LYS A 28 7.80 0.38 2.23
C LYS A 28 7.72 0.57 3.76
N GLU A 29 6.74 1.34 4.21
CA GLU A 29 6.50 1.62 5.62
C GLU A 29 5.00 1.83 5.82
N GLY A 30 4.38 1.04 6.70
CA GLY A 30 2.95 1.08 6.97
C GLY A 30 2.21 -0.05 6.27
N VAL A 31 0.94 0.19 5.95
CA VAL A 31 0.05 -0.85 5.43
C VAL A 31 0.18 -0.96 3.91
N GLU A 32 0.33 -2.19 3.42
CA GLU A 32 0.13 -2.56 2.04
C GLU A 32 -1.20 -3.32 1.95
N THR A 33 -2.14 -2.84 1.13
CA THR A 33 -3.43 -3.49 0.91
C THR A 33 -3.63 -3.74 -0.57
N TYR A 34 -4.13 -4.93 -0.90
CA TYR A 34 -4.63 -5.28 -2.23
C TYR A 34 -6.12 -5.57 -2.14
N TRP A 35 -6.83 -5.18 -3.18
CA TRP A 35 -8.25 -5.44 -3.34
C TRP A 35 -8.49 -6.19 -4.65
N ASN A 36 -9.57 -6.96 -4.68
CA ASN A 36 -10.08 -7.55 -5.92
C ASN A 36 -10.91 -6.52 -6.71
N GLU A 37 -11.32 -6.88 -7.92
CA GLU A 37 -12.07 -5.99 -8.82
C GLU A 37 -13.41 -5.52 -8.22
N ASP A 38 -14.02 -6.31 -7.33
CA ASP A 38 -15.25 -5.95 -6.61
C ASP A 38 -15.02 -4.93 -5.48
N GLY A 39 -13.76 -4.58 -5.19
CA GLY A 39 -13.38 -3.67 -4.11
C GLY A 39 -13.30 -4.34 -2.74
N ASN A 40 -13.34 -5.67 -2.67
CA ASN A 40 -13.12 -6.40 -1.42
C ASN A 40 -11.63 -6.56 -1.17
N LYS A 41 -11.21 -6.43 0.10
CA LYS A 41 -9.82 -6.66 0.50
C LYS A 41 -9.44 -8.11 0.20
N ASP A 42 -8.39 -8.28 -0.58
CA ASP A 42 -7.84 -9.58 -0.95
C ASP A 42 -6.63 -9.92 -0.08
N MET A 43 -5.77 -8.94 0.18
CA MET A 43 -4.58 -9.10 1.03
C MET A 43 -4.30 -7.81 1.80
N GLU A 44 -3.83 -7.95 3.04
CA GLU A 44 -3.27 -6.85 3.82
C GLU A 44 -1.95 -7.31 4.44
N SER A 45 -0.95 -6.45 4.44
CA SER A 45 0.39 -6.71 4.96
C SER A 45 0.92 -5.45 5.62
N HIS A 46 1.60 -5.58 6.74
CA HIS A 46 2.17 -4.45 7.47
C HIS A 46 3.67 -4.44 7.24
N TYR A 47 4.24 -3.27 6.98
CA TYR A 47 5.67 -3.10 6.75
C TYR A 47 6.25 -2.10 7.75
N LYS A 48 7.45 -2.38 8.25
CA LYS A 48 8.21 -1.51 9.13
C LYS A 48 9.69 -1.60 8.80
N ASP A 49 10.33 -0.45 8.61
CA ASP A 49 11.73 -0.33 8.20
C ASP A 49 12.04 -1.19 6.96
N GLY A 50 11.12 -1.19 5.98
CA GLY A 50 11.23 -1.95 4.74
C GLY A 50 10.98 -3.47 4.86
N LYS A 51 10.63 -3.97 6.05
CA LYS A 51 10.41 -5.41 6.30
C LYS A 51 8.95 -5.69 6.59
N LEU A 52 8.48 -6.87 6.16
CA LEU A 52 7.15 -7.36 6.52
C LEU A 52 7.11 -7.55 8.05
N ASP A 53 6.26 -6.76 8.71
CA ASP A 53 5.94 -6.81 10.13
C ASP A 53 4.73 -7.76 10.27
N GLY A 54 4.99 -8.95 10.79
CA GLY A 54 4.01 -10.04 10.89
C GLY A 54 4.14 -10.79 12.21
#